data_AF-A0A965U4W2-F1
#
_entry.id   AF-A0A965U4W2-F1
#
_cell.length_a   1.000
_cell.length_b   1.000
_cell.length_c   1.000
_cell.angle_alpha   90.00
_cell.angle_beta   90.00
_cell.angle_gamma   90.00
#
_symmetry.space_group_name_H-M   'P 1'
#
loop_
_entity.id
_entity.type
_entity.pdbx_description
1 polymer ?
#
loop_
_entity_poly.entity_id
_entity_poly.type
_entity_poly.pdbx_seq_one_letter_code
_entity_poly.pdbx_strand_id
1 'polypeptide(L)'
;MGRTMMCTWSIALAAIVAMGANAPAVPGDAAADKEDRLLIREMTQKPETHQGIADAATRAAQAFNRQATILAEDRDPVDIVTRRTRALFDDLKRSTDLAVYAPRLAELELAARTMPVADTEGRRGLFAQVRTLRRQIAFANPLLKPIMKILFITREALPPDELEWGVHMCDQYFGFHATCHNTTQGNGLYVLESPWYDAQEARNL
;
A
#
# COMPACT_ATOMS: atom_id res chain seq x y z
N MET A 1 19.69 7.53 -47.32
CA MET A 1 19.11 8.60 -46.49
C MET A 1 17.83 8.03 -45.87
N GLY A 2 17.79 7.47 -44.66
CA GLY A 2 18.58 7.73 -43.46
C GLY A 2 17.78 8.63 -42.51
N ARG A 3 16.83 8.03 -41.75
CA ARG A 3 16.29 8.55 -40.48
C ARG A 3 15.43 7.49 -39.80
N THR A 4 16.09 6.65 -39.03
CA THR A 4 15.48 5.76 -38.04
C THR A 4 15.13 6.64 -36.83
N MET A 5 13.85 6.84 -36.56
CA MET A 5 13.38 7.47 -35.31
C MET A 5 13.43 6.40 -34.22
N MET A 6 14.55 6.35 -33.48
CA MET A 6 14.60 5.72 -32.17
C MET A 6 13.83 6.61 -31.18
N CYS A 7 12.61 6.21 -30.80
CA CYS A 7 11.98 6.75 -29.60
C CYS A 7 12.42 5.91 -28.40
N THR A 8 13.42 6.44 -27.71
CA THR A 8 13.84 6.05 -26.37
C THR A 8 12.73 6.34 -25.36
N TRP A 9 12.05 5.29 -24.88
CA TRP A 9 11.33 5.31 -23.62
C TRP A 9 11.99 4.27 -22.71
N SER A 10 13.15 4.65 -22.19
CA SER A 10 13.82 3.94 -21.11
C SER A 10 13.78 4.83 -19.88
N ILE A 11 13.58 4.19 -18.72
CA ILE A 11 13.82 4.70 -17.36
C ILE A 11 12.64 5.44 -16.71
N ALA A 12 11.77 4.66 -16.08
CA ALA A 12 11.08 5.05 -14.85
C ALA A 12 10.97 3.83 -13.92
N LEU A 13 12.12 3.22 -13.57
CA LEU A 13 12.18 2.28 -12.44
C LEU A 13 13.60 2.19 -11.88
N ALA A 14 14.12 3.33 -11.43
CA ALA A 14 15.35 3.39 -10.64
C ALA A 14 15.24 4.57 -9.68
N ALA A 15 14.79 4.30 -8.45
CA ALA A 15 15.18 4.96 -7.20
C ALA A 15 14.18 4.63 -6.07
N ILE A 16 14.23 3.41 -5.54
CA ILE A 16 13.96 3.22 -4.11
C ILE A 16 15.28 2.67 -3.55
N VAL A 17 16.25 3.59 -3.48
CA VAL A 17 17.56 3.34 -2.88
C VAL A 17 17.37 3.26 -1.37
N ALA A 18 17.97 2.21 -0.80
CA ALA A 18 18.16 1.96 0.61
C ALA A 18 18.43 3.25 1.41
N MET A 19 17.53 3.59 2.34
CA MET A 19 17.81 4.54 3.42
C MET A 19 17.12 4.03 4.69
N GLY A 20 17.93 3.90 5.75
CA GLY A 20 17.54 3.35 7.05
C GLY A 20 16.45 4.15 7.77
N ALA A 21 16.23 3.80 9.04
CA ALA A 21 15.13 4.24 9.91
C ALA A 21 14.82 5.76 10.02
N ASN A 22 15.57 6.63 9.33
CA ASN A 22 15.49 8.09 9.36
C ASN A 22 15.26 8.75 7.99
N ALA A 23 14.85 8.03 6.95
CA ALA A 23 14.51 8.67 5.67
C ALA A 23 13.30 9.62 5.85
N PRO A 24 13.37 10.90 5.43
CA PRO A 24 12.21 11.78 5.40
C PRO A 24 11.16 11.22 4.45
N ALA A 25 9.88 11.46 4.74
CA ALA A 25 8.81 11.15 3.80
C ALA A 25 9.10 11.83 2.46
N VAL A 26 9.01 11.07 1.36
CA VAL A 26 9.17 11.62 0.00
C VAL A 26 7.93 12.47 -0.29
N PRO A 27 8.05 13.79 -0.47
CA PRO A 27 6.93 14.61 -0.91
C PRO A 27 6.45 14.09 -2.27
N GLY A 28 5.16 13.75 -2.39
CA GLY A 28 4.60 13.20 -3.62
C GLY A 28 4.69 11.67 -3.77
N ASP A 29 4.78 10.90 -2.68
CA ASP A 29 4.55 9.44 -2.74
C ASP A 29 3.10 9.16 -3.16
N ALA A 30 2.89 8.99 -4.47
CA ALA A 30 1.57 8.70 -5.06
C ALA A 30 0.90 7.45 -4.47
N ALA A 31 1.68 6.48 -3.97
CA ALA A 31 1.13 5.29 -3.33
C ALA A 31 0.62 5.59 -1.91
N ALA A 32 1.33 6.44 -1.15
CA ALA A 32 0.84 6.93 0.13
C ALA A 32 -0.43 7.77 -0.04
N ASP A 33 -0.45 8.67 -1.02
CA ASP A 33 -1.62 9.51 -1.31
C ASP A 33 -2.84 8.68 -1.72
N LYS A 34 -2.61 7.61 -2.50
CA LYS A 34 -3.68 6.68 -2.87
C LYS A 34 -4.24 5.96 -1.65
N GLU A 35 -3.39 5.45 -0.76
CA GLU A 35 -3.83 4.76 0.46
C GLU A 35 -4.59 5.71 1.40
N ASP A 36 -4.10 6.93 1.60
CA ASP A 36 -4.75 7.97 2.40
C ASP A 36 -6.17 8.27 1.88
N ARG A 37 -6.30 8.55 0.58
CA ARG A 37 -7.60 8.79 -0.05
C ARG A 37 -8.56 7.60 0.04
N LEU A 38 -8.05 6.36 -0.08
CA LEU A 38 -8.86 5.15 0.08
C LEU A 38 -9.38 5.03 1.51
N LEU A 39 -8.57 5.33 2.52
CA LEU A 39 -9.02 5.32 3.92
C LEU A 39 -10.03 6.44 4.19
N ILE A 40 -9.83 7.66 3.68
CA ILE A 40 -10.83 8.74 3.77
C ILE A 40 -12.16 8.27 3.16
N ARG A 41 -12.11 7.63 1.99
CA ARG A 41 -13.29 7.06 1.35
C ARG A 41 -13.94 5.99 2.24
N GLU A 42 -13.20 5.02 2.76
CA GLU A 42 -13.76 3.99 3.65
C GLU A 42 -14.38 4.56 4.93
N MET A 43 -13.81 5.65 5.47
CA MET A 43 -14.33 6.34 6.65
C MET A 43 -15.63 7.11 6.36
N THR A 44 -15.77 7.68 5.16
CA THR A 44 -16.86 8.60 4.82
C THR A 44 -17.98 7.93 4.02
N GLN A 45 -17.65 6.94 3.20
CA GLN A 45 -18.61 6.26 2.34
C GLN A 45 -19.42 5.26 3.17
N LYS A 46 -20.72 5.54 3.32
CA LYS A 46 -21.66 4.54 3.78
C LYS A 46 -21.80 3.48 2.70
N PRO A 47 -21.67 2.18 3.03
CA PRO A 47 -21.98 1.11 2.08
C PRO A 47 -23.42 1.29 1.63
N GLU A 48 -23.66 1.27 0.32
CA GLU A 48 -25.01 1.19 -0.21
C GLU A 48 -25.57 -0.19 0.16
N THR A 49 -26.32 -0.23 1.26
CA THR A 49 -26.96 -1.45 1.72
C THR A 49 -28.15 -1.76 0.82
N HIS A 50 -27.91 -2.54 -0.23
CA HIS A 50 -28.95 -3.34 -0.85
C HIS A 50 -29.37 -4.45 0.13
N GLN A 51 -30.60 -4.98 0.00
CA GLN A 51 -31.04 -6.06 0.87
C GLN A 51 -30.02 -7.22 0.86
N GLY A 52 -29.57 -7.65 2.04
CA GLY A 52 -28.57 -8.71 2.20
C GLY A 52 -27.12 -8.23 2.43
N ILE A 53 -26.83 -6.93 2.35
CA ILE A 53 -25.49 -6.40 2.68
C ILE A 53 -25.38 -6.17 4.19
N ALA A 54 -24.42 -6.85 4.83
CA ALA A 54 -24.07 -6.67 6.23
C ALA A 54 -23.75 -5.20 6.54
N ASP A 55 -24.31 -4.66 7.63
CA ASP A 55 -24.00 -3.30 8.10
C ASP A 55 -22.56 -3.19 8.64
N ALA A 56 -22.16 -1.98 9.03
CA ALA A 56 -20.80 -1.73 9.52
C ALA A 56 -20.46 -2.58 10.76
N ALA A 57 -21.42 -2.76 11.68
CA ALA A 57 -21.23 -3.55 12.90
C ALA A 57 -21.08 -5.04 12.58
N THR A 58 -21.93 -5.57 11.70
CA THR A 58 -21.90 -6.97 11.25
C THR A 58 -20.60 -7.28 10.51
N ARG A 59 -20.15 -6.39 9.62
CA ARG A 59 -18.85 -6.55 8.95
C ARG A 59 -17.68 -6.50 9.93
N ALA A 60 -17.72 -5.59 10.91
CA ALA A 60 -16.68 -5.51 11.93
C ALA A 60 -16.63 -6.78 12.79
N ALA A 61 -17.79 -7.39 13.11
CA ALA A 61 -17.87 -8.64 13.85
C ALA A 61 -17.32 -9.85 13.07
N GLN A 62 -17.25 -9.77 11.74
CA GLN A 62 -16.66 -10.81 10.89
C GLN A 62 -15.13 -10.67 10.76
N ALA A 63 -14.55 -9.55 11.18
CA ALA A 63 -13.11 -9.35 11.09
C ALA A 63 -12.37 -10.23 12.10
N PHE A 64 -11.51 -11.13 11.61
CA PHE A 64 -10.65 -11.96 12.47
C PHE A 64 -9.76 -11.10 13.39
N ASN A 65 -9.25 -9.97 12.88
CA ASN A 65 -8.49 -9.01 13.66
C ASN A 65 -9.21 -7.65 13.66
N ARG A 66 -9.65 -7.22 14.85
CA ARG A 66 -10.29 -5.89 15.06
C ARG A 66 -9.43 -4.75 14.53
N GLN A 67 -8.11 -4.88 14.54
CA GLN A 67 -7.22 -3.82 14.06
C GLN A 67 -7.36 -3.58 12.56
N ALA A 68 -7.85 -4.57 11.79
CA ALA A 68 -8.12 -4.47 10.36
C ALA A 68 -9.38 -3.67 10.02
N THR A 69 -10.22 -3.31 11.01
CA THR A 69 -11.38 -2.43 10.79
C THR A 69 -11.02 -0.97 11.06
N ILE A 70 -11.92 -0.06 10.69
CA ILE A 70 -11.93 1.33 11.14
C ILE A 70 -12.65 1.35 12.50
N LEU A 71 -12.05 2.00 13.49
CA LEU A 71 -12.59 2.12 14.84
C LEU A 71 -13.22 3.50 15.04
N ALA A 72 -14.14 3.60 16.00
CA ALA A 72 -14.81 4.86 16.31
C ALA A 72 -13.82 5.93 16.83
N GLU A 73 -12.71 5.50 17.42
CA GLU A 73 -11.67 6.38 17.93
C GLU A 73 -10.72 6.91 16.84
N ASP A 74 -10.75 6.34 15.62
CA ASP A 74 -9.91 6.77 14.52
C ASP A 74 -10.45 8.10 13.96
N ARG A 75 -9.74 9.21 14.17
CA ARG A 75 -10.21 10.54 13.74
C ARG A 75 -10.06 10.77 12.24
N ASP A 76 -9.04 10.17 11.63
CA ASP A 76 -8.68 10.26 10.21
C ASP A 76 -7.56 9.23 9.89
N PRO A 77 -7.09 9.09 8.64
CA PRO A 77 -6.22 7.98 8.21
C PRO A 77 -4.93 7.77 9.01
N VAL A 78 -4.28 8.82 9.52
CA VAL A 78 -3.03 8.64 10.28
C VAL A 78 -3.29 7.86 11.56
N ASP A 79 -4.45 8.04 12.20
CA ASP A 79 -4.79 7.33 13.44
C ASP A 79 -4.95 5.83 13.16
N ILE A 80 -5.65 5.51 12.06
CA ILE A 80 -5.84 4.13 11.58
C ILE A 80 -4.48 3.45 11.34
N VAL A 81 -3.63 4.08 10.51
CA VAL A 81 -2.37 3.45 10.11
C VAL A 81 -1.39 3.37 11.27
N THR A 82 -1.39 4.36 12.18
CA THR A 82 -0.55 4.35 13.40
C THR A 82 -0.95 3.21 14.32
N ARG A 83 -2.24 3.09 14.62
CA ARG A 83 -2.79 2.00 15.44
C ARG A 83 -2.50 0.63 14.85
N ARG A 84 -2.72 0.45 13.54
CA ARG A 84 -2.41 -0.80 12.83
C ARG A 84 -0.90 -1.11 12.88
N THR A 85 -0.05 -0.10 12.77
CA THR A 85 1.41 -0.26 12.87
C THR A 85 1.85 -0.68 14.26
N ARG A 86 1.26 -0.11 15.32
CA ARG A 86 1.49 -0.57 16.70
C ARG A 86 1.06 -2.03 16.89
N ALA A 87 -0.13 -2.39 16.41
CA ALA A 87 -0.60 -3.78 16.50
C ALA A 87 0.34 -4.76 15.78
N LEU A 88 0.82 -4.40 14.59
CA LEU A 88 1.83 -5.19 13.86
C LEU A 88 3.14 -5.32 14.65
N PHE A 89 3.63 -4.20 15.22
CA PHE A 89 4.83 -4.20 16.05
C PHE A 89 4.68 -5.13 17.26
N ASP A 90 3.55 -5.06 17.97
CA ASP A 90 3.29 -5.84 19.17
C ASP A 90 3.12 -7.34 18.91
N ASP A 91 2.64 -7.70 17.72
CA ASP A 91 2.56 -9.08 17.26
C ASP A 91 3.97 -9.62 16.90
N LEU A 92 4.68 -8.91 16.00
CA LEU A 92 5.97 -9.37 15.49
C LEU A 92 7.10 -9.33 16.51
N LYS A 93 7.09 -8.40 17.48
CA LYS A 93 8.16 -8.30 18.50
C LYS A 93 8.31 -9.55 19.37
N ARG A 94 7.31 -10.46 19.33
CA ARG A 94 7.34 -11.74 20.05
C ARG A 94 8.29 -12.75 19.42
N SER A 95 8.58 -12.61 18.13
CA SER A 95 9.38 -13.54 17.33
C SER A 95 10.53 -12.87 16.58
N THR A 96 10.59 -11.54 16.57
CA THR A 96 11.54 -10.74 15.81
C THR A 96 12.08 -9.61 16.70
N ASP A 97 13.39 -9.35 16.67
CA ASP A 97 13.93 -8.16 17.32
C ASP A 97 13.54 -6.90 16.53
N LEU A 98 12.67 -6.09 17.14
CA LEU A 98 12.20 -4.82 16.59
C LEU A 98 12.62 -3.62 17.46
N ALA A 99 13.56 -3.80 18.39
CA ALA A 99 13.95 -2.76 19.34
C ALA A 99 14.37 -1.46 18.65
N VAL A 100 15.02 -1.57 17.49
CA VAL A 100 15.45 -0.43 16.66
C VAL A 100 14.29 0.46 16.19
N TYR A 101 13.08 -0.09 16.02
CA TYR A 101 11.91 0.65 15.53
C TYR A 101 11.07 1.27 16.65
N ALA A 102 11.26 0.82 17.90
CA ALA A 102 10.41 1.23 19.02
C ALA A 102 10.42 2.74 19.32
N PRO A 103 11.59 3.43 19.33
CA PRO A 103 11.62 4.88 19.58
C PRO A 103 10.90 5.67 18.49
N ARG A 104 11.14 5.31 17.22
CA ARG A 104 10.52 5.97 16.08
C ARG A 104 9.01 5.77 16.06
N LEU A 105 8.53 4.58 16.40
CA LEU A 105 7.10 4.31 16.52
C LEU A 105 6.46 5.17 17.63
N ALA A 106 7.11 5.28 18.79
CA ALA A 106 6.60 6.10 19.91
C ALA A 106 6.54 7.59 19.56
N GLU A 107 7.52 8.10 18.83
CA GLU A 107 7.54 9.48 18.32
C GLU A 107 6.37 9.74 17.36
N LEU A 108 6.17 8.87 16.37
CA LEU A 108 5.09 9.00 15.39
C LEU A 108 3.71 8.87 16.04
N GLU A 109 3.57 8.00 17.04
CA GLU A 109 2.34 7.89 17.83
C GLU A 109 2.04 9.15 18.63
N LEU A 110 3.06 9.78 19.23
CA LEU A 110 2.90 11.04 19.92
C LEU A 110 2.45 12.14 18.94
N ALA A 111 3.15 12.26 17.80
CA ALA A 111 2.80 13.21 16.75
C ALA A 111 1.35 12.99 16.25
N ALA A 112 0.94 11.74 16.03
CA ALA A 112 -0.42 11.43 15.59
C ALA A 112 -1.48 11.88 16.61
N ARG A 113 -1.20 11.71 17.92
CA ARG A 113 -2.11 12.14 18.98
C ARG A 113 -2.20 13.66 19.10
N THR A 114 -1.07 14.36 19.04
CA THR A 114 -0.97 15.80 19.34
C THR A 114 -1.23 16.70 18.14
N MET A 115 -0.98 16.23 16.92
CA MET A 115 -1.20 17.00 15.70
C MET A 115 -2.70 17.21 15.48
N PRO A 116 -3.16 18.46 15.29
CA PRO A 116 -4.55 18.73 14.96
C PRO A 116 -4.96 18.07 13.63
N VAL A 117 -6.16 17.48 13.59
CA VAL A 117 -6.71 16.88 12.36
C VAL A 117 -6.90 17.93 11.26
N ALA A 118 -7.09 19.20 11.64
CA ALA A 118 -7.21 20.33 10.71
C ALA A 118 -5.90 20.67 9.98
N ASP A 119 -4.74 20.21 10.47
CA ASP A 119 -3.45 20.35 9.78
C ASP A 119 -3.30 19.26 8.72
N THR A 120 -4.02 19.42 7.60
CA THR A 120 -4.12 18.41 6.54
C THR A 120 -2.77 18.07 5.90
N GLU A 121 -1.91 19.07 5.71
CA GLU A 121 -0.57 18.88 5.16
C GLU A 121 0.34 18.14 6.15
N GLY A 122 0.34 18.55 7.42
CA GLY A 122 1.07 17.85 8.49
C GLY A 122 0.61 16.40 8.66
N ARG A 123 -0.71 16.16 8.64
CA ARG A 123 -1.30 14.81 8.74
C ARG A 123 -0.89 13.94 7.55
N ARG A 124 -0.91 14.46 6.33
CA ARG A 124 -0.45 13.73 5.14
C ARG A 124 1.04 13.40 5.21
N GLY A 125 1.88 14.35 5.65
CA GLY A 125 3.30 14.10 5.88
C GLY A 125 3.54 13.05 6.97
N LEU A 126 2.73 13.04 8.01
CA LEU A 126 2.79 12.05 9.09
C LEU A 126 2.32 10.66 8.62
N PHE A 127 1.27 10.59 7.80
CA PHE A 127 0.78 9.36 7.17
C PHE A 127 1.90 8.64 6.42
N ALA A 128 2.62 9.37 5.55
CA ALA A 128 3.72 8.81 4.76
C ALA A 128 4.86 8.28 5.64
N GLN A 129 5.19 8.96 6.74
CA GLN A 129 6.20 8.51 7.70
C GLN A 129 5.77 7.21 8.41
N VAL A 130 4.53 7.15 8.90
CA VAL A 130 4.00 5.94 9.55
C VAL A 130 3.94 4.76 8.57
N ARG A 131 3.49 5.01 7.34
CA ARG A 131 3.45 4.00 6.27
C ARG A 131 4.84 3.43 5.97
N THR A 132 5.85 4.29 5.92
CA THR A 132 7.25 3.88 5.72
C THR A 132 7.74 2.99 6.86
N LEU A 133 7.51 3.41 8.11
CA LEU A 133 7.88 2.61 9.29
C LEU A 133 7.13 1.27 9.33
N ARG A 134 5.83 1.26 9.00
CA ARG A 134 5.02 0.04 8.89
C ARG A 134 5.63 -0.95 7.91
N ARG A 135 6.10 -0.48 6.75
CA ARG A 135 6.78 -1.32 5.76
C ARG A 135 8.08 -1.91 6.32
N GLN A 136 8.90 -1.12 7.00
CA GLN A 136 10.14 -1.60 7.63
C GLN A 136 9.85 -2.68 8.68
N ILE A 137 8.87 -2.45 9.56
CA ILE A 137 8.44 -3.43 10.57
C ILE A 137 7.89 -4.70 9.91
N ALA A 138 7.02 -4.58 8.91
CA ALA A 138 6.48 -5.74 8.20
C ALA A 138 7.58 -6.56 7.53
N PHE A 139 8.58 -5.92 6.93
CA PHE A 139 9.67 -6.57 6.23
C PHE A 139 10.70 -7.21 7.16
N ALA A 140 10.68 -6.88 8.46
CA ALA A 140 11.46 -7.59 9.46
C ALA A 140 10.90 -9.00 9.77
N ASN A 141 9.66 -9.31 9.36
CA ASN A 141 9.04 -10.60 9.61
C ASN A 141 9.87 -11.77 8.99
N PRO A 142 10.35 -12.72 9.80
CA PRO A 142 11.16 -13.84 9.32
C PRO A 142 10.41 -14.77 8.37
N LEU A 143 9.08 -14.84 8.43
CA LEU A 143 8.27 -15.65 7.53
C LEU A 143 8.30 -15.17 6.08
N LEU A 144 8.64 -13.89 5.85
CA LEU A 144 8.80 -13.35 4.50
C LEU A 144 10.13 -13.76 3.89
N LYS A 145 11.19 -13.92 4.70
CA LYS A 145 12.57 -14.08 4.20
C LYS A 145 12.76 -15.28 3.27
N PRO A 146 12.12 -16.45 3.48
CA PRO A 146 12.22 -17.56 2.53
C PRO A 146 11.54 -17.31 1.17
N ILE A 147 10.63 -16.33 1.05
CA ILE A 147 9.91 -16.03 -0.19
C ILE A 147 10.81 -15.18 -1.08
N MET A 148 11.57 -15.83 -1.96
CA MET A 148 12.53 -15.16 -2.85
C MET A 148 11.93 -14.65 -4.16
N LYS A 149 10.76 -15.15 -4.53
CA LYS A 149 10.08 -14.79 -5.79
C LYS A 149 8.58 -14.64 -5.58
N ILE A 150 8.01 -13.61 -6.18
CA ILE A 150 6.55 -13.42 -6.27
C ILE A 150 6.19 -13.44 -7.75
N LEU A 151 5.36 -14.38 -8.14
CA LEU A 151 4.74 -14.39 -9.46
C LEU A 151 3.47 -13.54 -9.41
N PHE A 152 3.34 -12.57 -10.30
CA PHE A 152 2.17 -11.70 -10.40
C PHE A 152 1.87 -11.38 -11.85
N ILE A 153 0.65 -10.94 -12.13
CA ILE A 153 0.26 -10.46 -13.45
C ILE A 153 0.03 -8.96 -13.38
N THR A 154 0.46 -8.25 -14.41
CA THR A 154 0.02 -6.87 -14.62
C THR A 154 -1.09 -6.89 -15.66
N ARG A 155 -2.09 -6.03 -15.45
CA ARG A 155 -3.17 -5.79 -16.39
C ARG A 155 -3.41 -4.30 -16.49
N GLU A 156 -3.76 -3.83 -17.67
CA GLU A 156 -4.33 -2.50 -17.84
C GLU A 156 -5.62 -2.41 -17.02
N ALA A 157 -5.68 -1.42 -16.14
CA ALA A 157 -6.91 -1.10 -15.42
C ALA A 157 -7.86 -0.41 -16.40
N LEU A 158 -9.09 -0.87 -16.49
CA LEU A 158 -10.14 -0.23 -17.29
C LEU A 158 -10.42 1.19 -16.76
N PRO A 159 -10.82 2.11 -17.66
CA PRO A 159 -11.05 3.53 -17.34
C PRO A 159 -12.14 3.75 -16.29
N PRO A 160 -12.27 4.99 -15.79
CA PRO A 160 -11.88 5.45 -14.44
C PRO A 160 -12.48 4.65 -13.26
N ASP A 161 -13.53 3.87 -13.51
CA ASP A 161 -14.26 3.13 -12.49
C ASP A 161 -13.39 2.02 -11.87
N GLU A 162 -12.56 1.32 -12.63
CA GLU A 162 -11.65 0.30 -12.04
C GLU A 162 -10.50 0.93 -11.24
N LEU A 163 -9.93 2.03 -11.75
CA LEU A 163 -8.79 2.74 -11.14
C LEU A 163 -9.15 3.41 -9.80
N GLU A 164 -10.34 4.00 -9.71
CA GLU A 164 -10.79 4.77 -8.54
C GLU A 164 -11.74 3.98 -7.63
N TRP A 165 -12.54 3.05 -8.20
CA TRP A 165 -13.62 2.38 -7.47
C TRP A 165 -13.37 0.89 -7.23
N GLY A 166 -12.46 0.26 -7.98
CA GLY A 166 -12.08 -1.14 -7.80
C GLY A 166 -13.15 -2.15 -8.25
N VAL A 167 -13.80 -1.92 -9.39
CA VAL A 167 -14.89 -2.79 -9.88
C VAL A 167 -14.39 -4.18 -10.32
N HIS A 168 -14.68 -5.15 -9.45
CA HIS A 168 -15.19 -6.52 -9.61
C HIS A 168 -14.54 -7.57 -10.55
N MET A 169 -13.64 -8.35 -9.92
CA MET A 169 -13.39 -9.82 -9.90
C MET A 169 -13.67 -10.76 -11.09
N CYS A 170 -14.66 -10.54 -11.94
CA CYS A 170 -15.03 -11.52 -12.98
C CYS A 170 -14.32 -11.25 -14.30
N ASP A 171 -14.10 -9.97 -14.63
CA ASP A 171 -13.56 -9.57 -15.92
C ASP A 171 -12.06 -9.86 -16.06
N GLN A 172 -11.38 -9.98 -14.91
CA GLN A 172 -9.94 -10.30 -14.81
C GLN A 172 -9.57 -11.70 -15.33
N TYR A 173 -10.54 -12.58 -15.58
CA TYR A 173 -10.30 -13.93 -16.12
C TYR A 173 -10.50 -14.01 -17.64
N PHE A 174 -11.06 -12.99 -18.28
CA PHE A 174 -11.28 -13.04 -19.72
C PHE A 174 -10.07 -12.53 -20.50
N GLY A 175 -9.64 -13.33 -21.49
CA GLY A 175 -8.43 -13.08 -22.28
C GLY A 175 -8.43 -11.80 -23.12
N PHE A 176 -9.58 -11.14 -23.31
CA PHE A 176 -9.65 -9.86 -24.02
C PHE A 176 -9.07 -8.68 -23.23
N HIS A 177 -8.85 -8.83 -21.92
CA HIS A 177 -8.06 -7.86 -21.12
C HIS A 177 -6.54 -8.07 -21.23
N ALA A 178 -6.07 -9.17 -21.82
CA ALA A 178 -4.64 -9.42 -22.00
C ALA A 178 -4.05 -8.63 -23.18
N THR A 179 -4.90 -8.14 -24.09
CA THR A 179 -4.48 -7.38 -25.27
C THR A 179 -5.55 -6.38 -25.69
N CYS A 180 -5.37 -5.10 -25.33
CA CYS A 180 -6.00 -3.98 -26.01
C CYS A 180 -4.92 -3.16 -26.72
N HIS A 181 -5.20 -2.66 -27.93
CA HIS A 181 -4.33 -1.77 -28.72
C HIS A 181 -3.04 -2.36 -29.34
N ASN A 182 -2.97 -3.68 -29.58
CA ASN A 182 -1.80 -4.31 -30.23
C ASN A 182 -0.44 -4.05 -29.53
N THR A 183 -0.46 -3.61 -28.27
CA THR A 183 0.74 -3.43 -27.46
C THR A 183 0.66 -4.36 -26.25
N THR A 184 1.74 -5.09 -26.00
CA THR A 184 1.94 -5.92 -24.79
C THR A 184 2.55 -5.12 -23.64
N GLN A 185 2.69 -3.80 -23.78
CA GLN A 185 3.33 -2.96 -22.77
C GLN A 185 2.37 -2.72 -21.61
N GLY A 186 2.48 -3.53 -20.56
CA GLY A 186 1.69 -3.40 -19.33
C GLY A 186 0.83 -4.63 -19.00
N ASN A 187 0.72 -5.59 -19.92
CA ASN A 187 0.04 -6.87 -19.71
C ASN A 187 1.07 -8.00 -19.77
N GLY A 188 1.24 -8.75 -18.69
CA GLY A 188 2.24 -9.81 -18.66
C GLY A 188 2.24 -10.62 -17.38
N LEU A 189 3.02 -11.71 -17.41
CA LEU A 189 3.29 -12.55 -16.25
C LEU A 189 4.67 -12.18 -15.74
N TYR A 190 4.74 -11.53 -14.59
CA TYR A 190 5.98 -11.01 -14.02
C TYR A 190 6.42 -11.86 -12.85
N VAL A 191 7.73 -11.99 -12.70
CA VAL A 191 8.35 -12.45 -11.46
C VAL A 191 9.08 -11.27 -10.81
N LEU A 192 8.77 -11.01 -9.55
CA LEU A 192 9.54 -10.12 -8.69
C LEU A 192 10.53 -10.96 -7.89
N GLU A 193 11.82 -10.76 -8.12
CA GLU A 193 12.90 -11.38 -7.37
C GLU A 193 13.30 -10.53 -6.16
N SER A 194 13.69 -11.19 -5.08
CA SER A 194 14.14 -10.57 -3.83
C SER A 194 13.18 -9.50 -3.28
N PRO A 195 11.85 -9.78 -3.20
CA PRO A 195 10.80 -8.78 -2.93
C PRO A 195 10.93 -8.04 -1.59
N TRP A 196 11.70 -8.59 -0.64
CA TRP A 196 11.84 -8.07 0.72
C TRP A 196 13.23 -7.49 1.00
N TYR A 197 14.09 -7.40 -0.03
CA TYR A 197 15.47 -6.92 0.05
C TYR A 197 15.65 -5.68 -0.85
N ASP A 198 16.82 -5.04 -0.81
CA ASP A 198 17.06 -3.79 -1.54
C ASP A 198 17.26 -3.99 -3.06
N ALA A 199 17.74 -5.17 -3.48
CA ALA A 199 17.98 -5.51 -4.89
C ALA A 199 16.77 -6.21 -5.52
N GLN A 200 15.65 -5.50 -5.58
CA GLN A 200 14.42 -6.00 -6.22
C GLN A 200 14.54 -5.92 -7.75
N GLU A 201 14.18 -7.00 -8.43
CA GLU A 201 14.12 -7.05 -9.90
C GLU A 201 12.79 -7.63 -10.35
N ALA A 202 12.08 -6.91 -11.23
CA ALA A 202 10.88 -7.41 -11.87
C ALA A 202 11.18 -7.77 -13.33
N ARG A 203 10.85 -9.02 -13.72
CA ARG A 203 11.04 -9.52 -15.09
C ARG A 203 9.73 -10.09 -15.64
N ASN A 204 9.36 -9.69 -16.85
CA ASN A 204 8.27 -10.29 -17.60
C ASN A 204 8.72 -11.66 -18.16
N LEU A 205 7.89 -12.70 -18.01
CA LEU A 205 8.16 -14.08 -18.43
C LEU A 205 7.73 -14.37 -19.86
#